data_AF-A0A1X7TNG3-F1
#
_entry.id   AF-A0A1X7TNG3-F1
#
_cell.length_a   1.000
_cell.length_b   1.000
_cell.length_c   1.000
_cell.angle_alpha   90.00
_cell.angle_beta   90.00
_cell.angle_gamma   90.00
#
_symmetry.space_group_name_H-M   'P 1'
#
loop_
_entity.id
_entity.type
_entity.pdbx_description
1 polymer ?
#
loop_
_entity_poly.entity_id
_entity_poly.type
_entity_poly.pdbx_seq_one_letter_code
_entity_poly.pdbx_strand_id
1 'polypeptide(L)'
;SDLPSESSQESQFVIFLCDIAASAYGREYLSSCHKGQELLKNMCSVLATAPLSQGCAKIKSLILMLLYNISINQKGLTLLRSEPDL
;
A
#
# COMPACT_ATOMS: atom_id res chain seq x y z
N SER A 1 5.79 22.68 -13.43
CA SER A 1 6.08 21.24 -13.53
C SER A 1 4.99 20.54 -12.73
N ASP A 2 4.09 19.87 -13.43
CA ASP A 2 2.83 19.34 -12.92
C ASP A 2 3.03 18.46 -11.68
N LEU A 3 2.68 19.01 -10.52
CA LEU A 3 2.44 18.21 -9.32
C LEU A 3 1.21 17.34 -9.61
N PRO A 4 1.21 16.04 -9.26
CA PRO A 4 -0.01 15.26 -9.31
C PRO A 4 -0.97 15.91 -8.31
N SER A 5 -1.97 16.62 -8.83
CA SER A 5 -3.11 17.06 -8.05
C SER A 5 -3.70 15.86 -7.32
N GLU A 6 -4.49 16.09 -6.27
CA GLU A 6 -5.16 15.03 -5.49
C GLU A 6 -6.02 14.04 -6.31
N SER A 7 -6.10 14.24 -7.63
CA SER A 7 -6.77 13.48 -8.67
C SER A 7 -5.87 12.52 -9.46
N SER A 8 -4.62 12.26 -9.07
CA SER A 8 -3.82 11.21 -9.74
C SER A 8 -4.52 9.86 -9.57
N GLN A 9 -4.66 9.12 -10.67
CA GLN A 9 -5.35 7.82 -10.68
C GLN A 9 -4.69 6.84 -9.70
N GLU A 10 -3.36 6.92 -9.56
CA GLU A 10 -2.57 6.13 -8.63
C GLU A 10 -2.87 6.48 -7.17
N SER A 11 -2.99 7.77 -6.86
CA SER A 11 -3.35 8.20 -5.50
C SER A 11 -4.76 7.73 -5.11
N GLN A 12 -5.72 7.84 -6.02
CA GLN A 12 -7.09 7.35 -5.82
C GLN A 12 -7.14 5.82 -5.69
N PHE A 13 -6.31 5.11 -6.46
CA PHE A 13 -6.18 3.67 -6.35
C PHE A 13 -5.67 3.24 -4.97
N VAL A 14 -4.62 3.88 -4.45
CA VAL A 14 -4.10 3.55 -3.11
C VAL A 14 -5.10 3.92 -2.01
N ILE A 15 -5.82 5.04 -2.14
CA ILE A 15 -6.90 5.40 -1.20
C ILE A 15 -7.98 4.32 -1.16
N PHE A 16 -8.45 3.84 -2.32
CA PHE A 16 -9.42 2.75 -2.39
C PHE A 16 -8.90 1.47 -1.72
N LEU A 17 -7.62 1.14 -1.86
CA LEU A 17 -7.02 0.02 -1.15
C LEU A 17 -6.97 0.25 0.37
N CYS A 18 -6.70 1.48 0.83
CA CYS A 18 -6.78 1.82 2.25
C CYS A 18 -8.18 1.56 2.83
N ASP A 19 -9.22 1.92 2.09
CA ASP A 19 -10.62 1.69 2.50
C ASP A 19 -10.93 0.19 2.59
N ILE A 20 -10.47 -0.61 1.62
CA ILE A 20 -10.60 -2.08 1.70
C ILE A 20 -9.88 -2.60 2.96
N ALA A 21 -8.62 -2.19 3.16
CA ALA A 21 -7.79 -2.63 4.29
C ALA A 21 -8.29 -2.11 5.66
N ALA A 22 -9.16 -1.10 5.69
CA ALA A 22 -9.81 -0.66 6.92
C ALA A 22 -10.75 -1.74 7.49
N SER A 23 -11.33 -2.58 6.63
CA SER A 23 -12.19 -3.70 7.04
C SER A 23 -11.39 -4.97 7.35
N ALA A 24 -11.84 -5.75 8.34
CA ALA A 24 -11.19 -7.03 8.69
C ALA A 24 -11.21 -8.03 7.52
N TYR A 25 -12.34 -8.10 6.80
CA TYR A 25 -12.48 -8.96 5.63
C TYR A 25 -11.54 -8.54 4.50
N GLY A 26 -11.43 -7.25 4.22
CA GLY A 26 -10.52 -6.74 3.20
C GLY A 26 -9.06 -7.03 3.51
N ARG A 27 -8.62 -6.89 4.78
CA ARG A 27 -7.27 -7.31 5.20
C ARG A 27 -7.03 -8.79 4.97
N GLU A 28 -7.98 -9.62 5.37
CA GLU A 28 -7.87 -11.07 5.21
C GLU A 28 -7.79 -11.47 3.73
N TYR A 29 -8.63 -10.87 2.88
CA TYR A 29 -8.63 -11.09 1.43
C TYR A 29 -7.30 -10.69 0.80
N LEU A 30 -6.82 -9.46 1.07
CA LEU A 30 -5.55 -8.95 0.53
C LEU A 30 -4.36 -9.78 1.01
N SER A 31 -4.40 -10.27 2.26
CA SER A 31 -3.29 -11.05 2.84
C SER A 31 -3.32 -12.54 2.48
N SER A 32 -4.46 -13.08 2.04
CA SER A 32 -4.61 -14.52 1.75
C SER A 32 -4.65 -14.84 0.26
N CYS A 33 -5.13 -13.92 -0.59
CA CYS A 33 -5.18 -14.12 -2.03
C CYS A 33 -3.81 -13.84 -2.66
N HIS A 34 -3.35 -14.71 -3.58
CA HIS A 34 -2.06 -14.55 -4.26
C HIS A 34 -1.92 -13.18 -4.94
N LYS A 35 -2.96 -12.71 -5.65
CA LYS A 35 -2.97 -11.39 -6.30
C LYS A 35 -2.94 -10.24 -5.29
N GLY A 36 -3.57 -10.44 -4.12
CA GLY A 36 -3.53 -9.46 -3.04
C GLY A 36 -2.14 -9.34 -2.44
N GLN A 37 -1.48 -10.48 -2.20
CA GLN A 37 -0.10 -10.50 -1.73
C GLN A 37 0.84 -9.85 -2.73
N GLU A 38 0.78 -10.21 -4.02
CA GLU A 38 1.59 -9.60 -5.08
C GLU A 38 1.38 -8.08 -5.15
N LEU A 39 0.13 -7.61 -5.05
CA LEU A 39 -0.17 -6.19 -4.98
C LEU A 39 0.51 -5.51 -3.78
N LEU A 40 0.46 -6.13 -2.60
CA LEU A 40 1.13 -5.60 -1.40
C LEU A 40 2.65 -5.55 -1.56
N LYS A 41 3.26 -6.56 -2.19
CA LYS A 41 4.70 -6.55 -2.51
C LYS A 41 5.06 -5.40 -3.46
N ASN A 42 4.25 -5.18 -4.49
CA ASN A 42 4.42 -4.06 -5.40
C ASN A 42 4.33 -2.71 -4.67
N MET A 43 3.43 -2.57 -3.70
CA MET A 43 3.36 -1.37 -2.86
C MET A 43 4.63 -1.17 -2.01
N CYS A 44 5.19 -2.25 -1.45
CA CYS A 44 6.45 -2.20 -0.72
C CYS A 44 7.61 -1.77 -1.64
N SER A 45 7.67 -2.31 -2.86
CA SER A 45 8.66 -1.92 -3.86
C SER A 45 8.53 -0.46 -4.26
N VAL A 46 7.31 0.04 -4.50
CA VAL A 46 7.07 1.47 -4.78
C VAL A 46 7.51 2.35 -3.60
N LEU A 47 7.24 1.93 -2.36
CA LEU A 47 7.67 2.63 -1.16
C LEU A 47 9.21 2.69 -1.06
N ALA A 48 9.92 1.60 -1.39
CA ALA A 48 11.38 1.55 -1.37
C ALA A 48 12.02 2.36 -2.50
N THR A 49 11.46 2.30 -3.71
CA THR A 49 12.11 2.81 -4.93
C THR A 49 11.70 4.22 -5.33
N ALA A 50 10.49 4.68 -4.98
CA ALA A 50 10.01 5.97 -5.46
C ALA A 50 10.82 7.14 -4.84
N PRO A 51 11.18 8.17 -5.63
CA PRO A 51 11.95 9.30 -5.12
C PRO A 51 11.14 10.12 -4.11
N LEU A 52 11.80 10.82 -3.19
CA LEU A 52 11.14 11.71 -2.21
C LEU A 52 10.77 13.08 -2.80
N SER A 53 10.40 13.14 -4.08
CA SER A 53 9.89 14.37 -4.70
C SER A 53 8.51 14.72 -4.15
N GLN A 54 8.12 16.00 -4.24
CA GLN A 54 6.84 16.50 -3.69
C GLN A 54 5.62 15.69 -4.19
N GLY A 55 5.62 15.21 -5.44
CA GLY A 55 4.54 14.37 -5.97
C GLY A 55 4.53 12.94 -5.42
N CYS A 56 5.69 12.35 -5.20
CA CYS A 56 5.83 10.98 -4.71
C CYS A 56 5.70 10.87 -3.17
N ALA A 57 5.94 11.96 -2.44
CA ALA A 57 5.77 11.97 -0.98
C ALA A 57 4.34 11.61 -0.57
N LYS A 58 3.33 12.12 -1.29
CA LYS A 58 1.92 11.82 -1.01
C LYS A 58 1.58 10.34 -1.22
N ILE A 59 1.97 9.76 -2.35
CA ILE A 59 1.67 8.35 -2.62
C ILE A 59 2.39 7.43 -1.62
N LYS A 60 3.62 7.77 -1.21
CA LYS A 60 4.35 7.06 -0.15
C LYS A 60 3.60 7.08 1.18
N SER A 61 3.06 8.22 1.58
CA SER A 61 2.24 8.32 2.80
C SER A 61 0.97 7.47 2.72
N LEU A 62 0.30 7.44 1.56
CA LEU A 62 -0.88 6.60 1.36
C LEU A 62 -0.53 5.11 1.40
N ILE A 63 0.59 4.71 0.78
CA ILE A 63 1.08 3.33 0.84
C ILE A 63 1.41 2.95 2.28
N LEU A 64 2.08 3.81 3.04
CA LEU A 64 2.34 3.56 4.47
C LEU A 64 1.05 3.34 5.26
N MET A 65 -0.01 4.13 4.98
CA MET A 65 -1.32 3.95 5.61
C MET A 65 -1.97 2.61 5.24
N LEU A 66 -1.89 2.21 3.97
CA LEU A 66 -2.35 0.89 3.51
C LEU A 66 -1.61 -0.23 4.24
N LEU A 67 -0.28 -0.19 4.28
CA LEU A 67 0.55 -1.22 4.91
C LEU A 67 0.32 -1.27 6.43
N TYR A 68 0.13 -0.12 7.07
CA TYR A 68 -0.28 -0.04 8.47
C TYR A 68 -1.62 -0.75 8.69
N ASN A 69 -2.64 -0.47 7.87
CA ASN A 69 -3.93 -1.15 7.98
C ASN A 69 -3.75 -2.67 7.83
N ILE A 70 -2.98 -3.13 6.84
CA ILE A 70 -2.69 -4.56 6.64
C ILE A 70 -2.00 -5.19 7.87
N SER A 71 -1.09 -4.47 8.52
CA SER A 71 -0.34 -4.96 9.68
C SER A 71 -1.22 -5.29 10.90
N ILE A 72 -2.45 -4.78 10.95
CA ILE A 72 -3.44 -5.12 11.99
C ILE A 72 -3.86 -6.60 11.89
N ASN A 73 -3.79 -7.21 10.70
CA ASN A 73 -4.08 -8.63 10.50
C ASN A 73 -2.78 -9.46 10.64
N GLN A 74 -2.84 -10.60 11.35
CA GLN A 74 -1.66 -11.42 11.63
C GLN A 74 -1.01 -12.02 10.36
N LYS A 75 -1.81 -12.42 9.37
CA LYS A 75 -1.28 -12.89 8.07
C LYS A 75 -0.65 -11.74 7.30
N GLY A 76 -1.30 -10.58 7.29
CA GLY A 76 -0.76 -9.36 6.72
C GLY A 76 0.59 -8.97 7.33
N LEU A 77 0.70 -8.96 8.66
CA LEU A 77 1.95 -8.72 9.36
C LEU A 77 3.04 -9.75 9.04
N THR A 78 2.67 -11.03 8.93
CA THR A 78 3.62 -12.09 8.57
C THR A 78 4.15 -11.91 7.15
N LEU A 79 3.28 -11.54 6.21
CA LEU A 79 3.66 -11.22 4.84
C LEU A 79 4.63 -10.04 4.81
N LEU A 80 4.31 -8.93 5.47
CA LEU A 80 5.15 -7.74 5.47
C LEU A 80 6.52 -7.99 6.10
N ARG A 81 6.61 -8.82 7.14
CA ARG A 81 7.89 -9.22 7.75
C ARG A 81 8.76 -10.10 6.84
N SER A 82 8.16 -10.74 5.85
CA SER A 82 8.89 -11.56 4.87
C SER A 82 9.39 -10.76 3.66
N GLU A 83 8.96 -9.50 3.52
CA GLU A 83 9.42 -8.64 2.42
C GLU A 83 10.78 -8.02 2.76
N PRO A 84 11.81 -8.22 1.92
CA PRO A 84 13.17 -7.77 2.20
C PRO A 84 13.38 -6.25 2.01
N ASP A 85 12.45 -5.60 1.30
CA ASP A 85 12.55 -4.18 0.90
C ASP A 85 11.87 -3.21 1.89
N LEU A 86 11.44 -3.70 3.06
CA LEU A 86 10.76 -2.96 4.12
C LEU A 86 11.61 -2.81 5.38
#